data_AF-A0A523RPC7-F1
#
_entry.id   AF-A0A523RPC7-F1
#
_cell.length_a   1.000
_cell.length_b   1.000
_cell.length_c   1.000
_cell.angle_alpha   90.00
_cell.angle_beta   90.00
_cell.angle_gamma   90.00
#
_symmetry.space_group_name_H-M   'P 1'
#
loop_
_entity.id
_entity.type
_entity.pdbx_description
1 polymer ?
#
loop_
_entity_poly.entity_id
_entity_poly.type
_entity_poly.pdbx_seq_one_letter_code
_entity_poly.pdbx_strand_id
1 'polypeptide(L)'
;MSYLTWREYTRSGPVCLGALLVIGGAILALLPGFDPMYDFIPGYTVMIGAGVAIVGLLLIIVGFIFTRKKRDSVLRPVDTKVEDTHPPPPPPD
;
A
#
# COMPACT_ATOMS: atom_id res chain seq x y z
N MET A 1 -0.03 20.44 8.98
CA MET A 1 1.00 19.36 8.96
C MET A 1 0.42 17.96 9.21
N SER A 2 -0.76 17.78 9.83
CA SER A 2 -1.36 16.47 10.13
C SER A 2 -1.96 15.70 8.95
N TYR A 3 -2.26 16.36 7.83
CA TYR A 3 -2.86 15.72 6.64
C TYR A 3 -1.85 14.94 5.78
N LEU A 4 -0.56 15.22 5.90
CA LEU A 4 0.49 14.51 5.13
C LEU A 4 0.71 13.09 5.70
N THR A 5 0.84 12.97 7.02
CA THR A 5 1.08 11.67 7.69
C THR A 5 -0.05 10.67 7.49
N TRP A 6 -1.31 11.13 7.48
CA TRP A 6 -2.47 10.25 7.26
C TRP A 6 -2.49 9.64 5.86
N ARG A 7 -2.08 10.41 4.84
CA ARG A 7 -2.00 9.97 3.44
C ARG A 7 -0.87 8.98 3.23
N GLU A 8 0.30 9.19 3.86
CA GLU A 8 1.39 8.20 3.86
C GLU A 8 0.95 6.89 4.56
N TYR A 9 0.29 6.98 5.72
CA TYR A 9 -0.11 5.80 6.51
C TYR A 9 -1.15 4.93 5.80
N THR A 10 -2.19 5.53 5.18
CA THR A 10 -3.16 4.79 4.36
C THR A 10 -2.58 4.27 3.04
N ARG A 11 -1.47 4.84 2.57
CA ARG A 11 -0.81 4.42 1.33
C ARG A 11 0.14 3.23 1.56
N SER A 12 0.82 3.19 2.69
CA SER A 12 1.73 2.10 3.08
C SER A 12 1.02 0.95 3.79
N GLY A 13 -0.15 1.18 4.40
CA GLY A 13 -0.91 0.17 5.15
C GLY A 13 -1.15 -1.17 4.41
N PRO A 14 -1.80 -1.19 3.23
CA PRO A 14 -2.09 -2.45 2.53
C PRO A 14 -0.83 -3.16 2.01
N VAL A 15 0.22 -2.40 1.68
CA VAL A 15 1.51 -2.98 1.24
C VAL A 15 2.23 -3.62 2.43
N CYS A 16 2.25 -2.95 3.59
CA CYS A 16 2.89 -3.48 4.80
C CYS A 16 2.16 -4.71 5.34
N LEU A 17 0.82 -4.70 5.35
CA LEU A 17 0.01 -5.84 5.76
C LEU A 17 0.20 -7.01 4.77
N GLY A 18 0.21 -6.73 3.47
CA GLY A 18 0.53 -7.73 2.45
C GLY A 18 1.93 -8.33 2.63
N ALA A 19 2.95 -7.52 2.93
CA ALA A 19 4.30 -8.01 3.19
C ALA A 19 4.38 -8.93 4.42
N LEU A 20 3.70 -8.58 5.51
CA LEU A 20 3.62 -9.44 6.70
C LEU A 20 2.92 -10.76 6.41
N LEU A 21 1.85 -10.76 5.61
CA LEU A 21 1.16 -11.98 5.18
C LEU A 21 2.04 -12.85 4.28
N VAL A 22 2.81 -12.27 3.36
CA VAL A 22 3.75 -13.02 2.51
C VAL A 22 4.82 -13.70 3.36
N ILE A 23 5.43 -12.96 4.29
CA ILE A 23 6.47 -13.49 5.17
C ILE A 23 5.90 -14.61 6.06
N GLY A 24 4.76 -14.37 6.71
CA GLY A 24 4.10 -15.36 7.57
C GLY A 24 3.67 -16.61 6.80
N GLY A 25 3.10 -16.45 5.60
CA GLY A 25 2.71 -17.56 4.73
C GLY A 25 3.91 -18.36 4.23
N ALA A 26 5.01 -17.69 3.87
CA ALA A 26 6.25 -18.36 3.46
C ALA A 26 6.88 -19.16 4.60
N ILE A 27 6.90 -18.61 5.81
CA ILE A 27 7.36 -19.31 7.01
C ILE A 27 6.49 -20.57 7.23
N LEU A 28 5.17 -20.43 7.26
CA LEU A 28 4.24 -21.57 7.39
C LEU A 28 4.41 -22.64 6.30
N ALA A 29 4.67 -22.23 5.06
CA ALA A 29 4.84 -23.16 3.95
C ALA A 29 6.17 -23.93 4.02
N LEU A 30 7.22 -23.31 4.56
CA LEU A 30 8.56 -23.88 4.62
C LEU A 30 8.80 -24.70 5.90
N LEU A 31 8.13 -24.39 7.00
CA LEU A 31 8.30 -25.07 8.30
C LEU A 31 8.21 -26.61 8.20
N PRO A 32 7.20 -27.20 7.52
CA PRO A 32 7.08 -28.66 7.39
C PRO A 32 8.25 -29.31 6.64
N GLY A 33 8.97 -28.54 5.81
CA GLY A 33 10.15 -29.02 5.10
C GLY A 33 11.40 -29.12 5.98
N PHE A 34 11.43 -28.43 7.13
CA PHE A 34 12.52 -28.52 8.10
C PHE A 34 12.28 -29.60 9.14
N ASP A 35 11.06 -29.71 9.63
CA ASP A 35 10.66 -30.75 10.59
C ASP A 35 9.18 -31.11 10.37
N PRO A 36 8.86 -32.39 10.12
CA PRO A 36 7.47 -32.83 9.93
C PRO A 36 6.60 -32.63 11.17
N MET A 37 7.18 -32.38 12.36
CA MET A 37 6.43 -32.00 13.56
C MET A 37 5.66 -30.68 13.37
N TYR A 38 6.10 -29.80 12.47
CA TYR A 38 5.41 -28.54 12.16
C TYR A 38 4.33 -28.68 11.08
N ASP A 39 3.97 -29.90 10.69
CA ASP A 39 2.81 -30.14 9.84
C ASP A 39 1.52 -30.11 10.69
N PHE A 40 1.03 -28.89 10.95
CA PHE A 40 -0.16 -28.65 11.77
C PHE A 40 -1.43 -29.32 11.21
N ILE A 41 -1.52 -29.45 9.88
CA ILE A 41 -2.59 -30.15 9.17
C ILE A 41 -1.94 -31.11 8.17
N PRO A 42 -1.99 -32.45 8.41
CA PRO A 42 -1.24 -33.44 7.66
C PRO A 42 -1.35 -33.27 6.14
N GLY A 43 -0.24 -32.94 5.49
CA GLY A 43 -0.15 -32.75 4.03
C GLY A 43 -0.76 -31.47 3.48
N TYR A 44 -1.39 -30.63 4.30
CA TYR A 44 -2.05 -29.39 3.88
C TYR A 44 -1.38 -28.12 4.38
N THR A 45 -0.52 -28.19 5.42
CA THR A 45 0.14 -27.00 5.98
C THR A 45 0.91 -26.20 4.93
N VAL A 46 1.60 -26.89 4.01
CA VAL A 46 2.31 -26.26 2.90
C VAL A 46 1.36 -25.53 1.95
N MET A 47 0.24 -26.16 1.58
CA MET A 47 -0.78 -25.54 0.73
C MET A 47 -1.42 -24.32 1.37
N ILE A 48 -1.67 -24.38 2.68
CA ILE A 48 -2.25 -23.27 3.44
C ILE A 48 -1.26 -22.11 3.51
N GLY A 49 0.01 -22.37 3.84
CA GLY A 49 1.06 -21.36 3.84
C GLY A 49 1.22 -20.69 2.46
N ALA A 50 1.24 -21.48 1.39
CA ALA A 50 1.28 -20.98 0.02
C ALA A 50 0.04 -20.11 -0.32
N GLY A 51 -1.16 -20.54 0.08
CA GLY A 51 -2.39 -19.77 -0.09
C GLY A 51 -2.34 -18.41 0.62
N VAL A 52 -1.87 -18.39 1.87
CA VAL A 52 -1.70 -17.14 2.65
C VAL A 52 -0.68 -16.21 1.97
N ALA A 53 0.42 -16.75 1.45
CA ALA A 53 1.41 -15.96 0.73
C ALA A 53 0.86 -15.35 -0.56
N ILE A 54 0.06 -16.09 -1.32
CA ILE A 54 -0.61 -15.59 -2.54
C ILE A 54 -1.57 -14.44 -2.20
N VAL A 55 -2.37 -14.57 -1.14
CA VAL A 55 -3.27 -13.50 -0.67
C VAL A 55 -2.48 -12.25 -0.26
N GLY A 56 -1.37 -12.43 0.46
CA GLY A 56 -0.46 -11.32 0.80
C GLY A 56 0.09 -10.62 -0.44
N LEU A 57 0.47 -11.38 -1.48
CA LEU A 57 1.00 -10.84 -2.72
C LEU A 57 -0.06 -10.04 -3.50
N LEU A 58 -1.31 -10.51 -3.51
CA LEU A 58 -2.44 -9.76 -4.08
C LEU A 58 -2.65 -8.41 -3.36
N LEU A 59 -2.56 -8.38 -2.02
CA LEU A 59 -2.66 -7.14 -1.26
C LEU A 59 -1.53 -6.17 -1.58
N ILE A 60 -0.31 -6.67 -1.78
CA ILE A 60 0.82 -5.85 -2.23
C ILE A 60 0.53 -5.24 -3.61
N ILE A 61 0.08 -6.04 -4.58
CA ILE A 61 -0.25 -5.56 -5.93
C ILE A 61 -1.33 -4.48 -5.88
N VAL A 62 -2.42 -4.73 -5.16
CA VAL A 62 -3.51 -3.77 -4.97
C VAL A 62 -2.98 -2.49 -4.32
N GLY A 63 -2.20 -2.61 -3.25
CA GLY A 63 -1.53 -1.49 -2.61
C GLY A 63 -0.69 -0.66 -3.59
N PHE A 64 0.09 -1.30 -4.45
CA PHE A 64 0.88 -0.63 -5.49
C PHE A 64 0.00 0.10 -6.53
N ILE A 65 -1.09 -0.51 -7.01
CA ILE A 65 -2.01 0.09 -7.98
C ILE A 65 -2.66 1.35 -7.40
N PHE A 66 -3.18 1.27 -6.18
CA PHE A 66 -3.76 2.44 -5.49
C PHE A 66 -2.72 3.53 -5.22
N THR A 67 -1.49 3.13 -4.90
CA THR A 67 -0.36 4.04 -4.68
C THR A 67 0.00 4.79 -5.96
N ARG A 68 0.06 4.11 -7.11
CA ARG A 68 0.32 4.74 -8.42
C ARG A 68 -0.78 5.74 -8.80
N LYS A 69 -2.05 5.33 -8.73
CA LYS A 69 -3.20 6.19 -9.08
C LYS A 69 -3.24 7.52 -8.30
N LYS A 70 -2.81 7.51 -7.03
CA LYS A 70 -2.71 8.75 -6.22
C LYS A 70 -1.50 9.62 -6.58
N ARG A 71 -0.39 9.03 -7.05
CA ARG A 71 0.84 9.76 -7.41
C ARG A 71 0.60 10.67 -8.63
N ASP A 72 -0.16 10.18 -9.59
CA ASP A 72 -0.51 10.96 -10.80
C ASP A 72 -1.42 12.16 -10.50
N SER A 73 -2.22 12.11 -9.42
CA SER A 73 -3.09 13.23 -9.04
C SER A 73 -2.37 14.37 -8.31
N VAL A 74 -1.24 14.08 -7.65
CA VAL A 74 -0.45 15.06 -6.87
C VAL A 74 0.61 15.74 -7.75
N LEU A 75 1.03 15.09 -8.83
CA LEU A 75 1.98 15.63 -9.80
C LEU A 75 1.33 16.49 -10.89
N ARG A 76 0.00 16.66 -10.91
CA ARG A 76 -0.58 17.74 -11.71
C ARG A 76 -0.10 19.05 -11.10
N PRO A 77 0.64 19.89 -11.84
CA PRO A 77 0.93 21.23 -11.36
C PRO A 77 -0.43 21.89 -11.10
N VAL A 78 -0.68 22.25 -9.84
CA VAL A 78 -1.71 23.22 -9.53
C VAL A 78 -1.22 24.50 -10.20
N ASP A 79 -1.90 24.92 -11.26
CA ASP A 79 -1.65 26.22 -11.90
C ASP A 79 -1.95 27.30 -10.86
N THR A 80 -0.95 27.70 -10.09
CA THR A 80 -1.02 28.77 -9.09
C THR A 80 -0.99 30.16 -9.73
N LYS A 81 -1.23 30.28 -11.05
CA LYS A 81 -1.15 31.55 -11.78
C LYS A 81 -2.45 32.36 -11.82
N VAL A 82 -3.48 32.00 -11.05
CA VAL A 82 -4.80 32.66 -11.14
C VAL A 82 -5.02 33.75 -10.07
N GLU A 83 -4.19 33.84 -9.02
CA GLU A 83 -4.49 34.75 -7.89
C GLU A 83 -3.51 35.93 -7.70
N ASP A 84 -2.46 36.07 -8.51
CA ASP A 84 -1.57 37.25 -8.51
C ASP A 84 -1.97 38.30 -9.57
N THR A 85 -3.28 38.52 -9.77
CA THR A 85 -3.73 39.74 -10.47
C THR A 85 -4.05 40.80 -9.43
N HIS A 86 -3.19 41.83 -9.38
CA HIS A 86 -3.37 43.02 -8.56
C HIS A 86 -4.82 43.55 -8.70
N PRO A 87 -5.54 43.89 -7.61
CA PRO A 87 -6.88 44.46 -7.74
C PRO A 87 -6.83 45.73 -8.61
N PRO A 88 -7.81 45.96 -9.50
CA PRO A 88 -7.82 47.14 -10.36
C PRO A 88 -7.84 48.42 -9.51
N PRO A 89 -7.13 49.48 -9.93
CA PRO A 89 -7.07 50.73 -9.18
C PRO A 89 -8.47 51.35 -9.05
N PRO A 90 -8.76 52.07 -7.93
CA PRO A 90 -10.05 52.71 -7.73
C PRO A 90 -10.33 53.76 -8.81
N PRO A 91 -11.62 54.00 -9.16
CA PRO A 91 -12.01 55.00 -10.15
C PRO A 91 -11.52 56.42 -9.76
N PRO A 92 -11.14 57.28 -10.72
CA PRO A 92 -10.88 58.68 -10.44
C PRO A 92 -12.16 59.40 -10.00
N ASP A 93 -12.07 60.16 -8.89
CA ASP A 93 -13.09 61.12 -8.45
C ASP A 93 -13.12 62.37 -9.34
#